data_AF-A0A6V7IXK0-F1
#
_entry.id   AF-A0A6V7IXK0-F1
#
_cell.length_a   1.000
_cell.length_b   1.000
_cell.length_c   1.000
_cell.angle_alpha   90.00
_cell.angle_beta   90.00
_cell.angle_gamma   90.00
#
_symmetry.space_group_name_H-M   'P 1'
#
loop_
_entity.id
_entity.type
_entity.pdbx_description
1 polymer ?
#
loop_
_entity_poly.entity_id
_entity_poly.type
_entity_poly.pdbx_seq_one_letter_code
_entity_poly.pdbx_strand_id
1 'polypeptide(L)'
;EKRKEAHGDSLDKQQKKKIEREEERLKNNNRDLSLVKMKSMFAIGFAFTALLSMFNSIFDGKIVARLPFVPIAWIQGLSHRNLPGDDYTECSFIFLYILCTMSIRQ
;
A
#
# COMPACT_ATOMS: atom_id res chain seq x y z
N GLU A 1 11.50 -50.07 -28.39
CA GLU A 1 11.40 -48.63 -28.04
C GLU A 1 10.00 -48.14 -27.65
N LYS A 2 8.92 -48.45 -28.37
CA LYS A 2 7.56 -47.91 -28.12
C LYS A 2 6.98 -48.00 -26.69
N ARG A 3 7.44 -48.94 -25.86
CA ARG A 3 6.97 -49.07 -24.45
C ARG A 3 7.59 -48.05 -23.49
N LYS A 4 8.76 -47.48 -23.80
CA LYS A 4 9.42 -46.46 -22.96
C LYS A 4 8.80 -45.07 -23.17
N GLU A 5 8.39 -44.73 -24.38
CA GLU A 5 7.76 -43.45 -24.73
C GLU A 5 6.38 -43.28 -24.10
N ALA A 6 5.54 -44.33 -24.12
CA ALA A 6 4.22 -44.31 -23.49
C ALA A 6 4.27 -44.20 -21.95
N HIS A 7 5.38 -44.63 -21.33
CA HIS A 7 5.56 -44.55 -19.88
C HIS A 7 6.03 -43.15 -19.44
N GLY A 8 6.89 -42.50 -20.24
CA GLY A 8 7.29 -41.11 -20.03
C GLY A 8 6.10 -40.14 -20.15
N ASP A 9 5.27 -40.30 -21.19
CA ASP A 9 4.11 -39.44 -21.44
C ASP A 9 3.01 -39.55 -20.35
N SER A 10 2.91 -40.72 -19.71
CA SER A 10 2.04 -40.93 -18.54
C SER A 10 2.55 -40.21 -17.28
N LEU A 11 3.87 -40.27 -17.04
CA LEU A 11 4.53 -39.59 -15.91
C LEU A 11 4.45 -38.06 -16.05
N ASP A 12 4.68 -37.53 -17.25
CA ASP A 12 4.51 -36.10 -17.58
C ASP A 12 3.08 -35.63 -17.37
N LYS A 13 2.08 -36.40 -17.82
CA LYS A 13 0.66 -36.11 -17.52
C LYS A 13 0.35 -36.11 -16.03
N GLN A 14 0.95 -37.03 -15.27
CA GLN A 14 0.74 -37.12 -13.83
C GLN A 14 1.38 -35.94 -13.08
N GLN A 15 2.57 -35.50 -13.51
CA GLN A 15 3.24 -34.31 -12.98
C GLN A 15 2.49 -33.03 -13.34
N LYS A 16 2.06 -32.87 -14.59
CA LYS A 16 1.25 -31.73 -15.03
C LYS A 16 -0.05 -31.60 -14.21
N LYS A 17 -0.72 -32.72 -13.96
CA LYS A 17 -1.93 -32.75 -13.12
C LYS A 17 -1.66 -32.43 -11.64
N LYS A 18 -0.48 -32.77 -11.11
CA LYS A 18 -0.07 -32.36 -9.75
C LYS A 18 0.21 -30.85 -9.68
N ILE A 19 0.92 -30.31 -10.66
CA ILE A 19 1.25 -28.88 -10.76
C ILE A 19 -0.04 -28.05 -10.89
N GLU A 20 -0.96 -28.45 -11.76
CA GLU A 20 -2.25 -27.77 -11.95
C GLU A 20 -3.07 -27.73 -10.65
N ARG A 21 -3.01 -28.81 -9.86
CA ARG A 21 -3.65 -28.88 -8.54
C ARG A 21 -2.99 -27.98 -7.50
N GLU A 22 -1.67 -27.81 -7.56
CA GLU A 22 -0.95 -26.88 -6.68
C GLU A 22 -1.18 -25.42 -7.08
N GLU A 23 -1.25 -25.11 -8.38
CA GLU A 23 -1.64 -23.78 -8.87
C GLU A 23 -3.05 -23.40 -8.45
N GLU A 24 -4.01 -24.34 -8.51
CA GLU A 24 -5.38 -24.11 -8.07
C GLU A 24 -5.45 -23.85 -6.56
N ARG A 25 -4.68 -24.62 -5.76
CA ARG A 25 -4.51 -24.36 -4.32
C ARG A 25 -3.86 -23.01 -4.04
N LEU A 26 -2.84 -22.65 -4.80
CA LEU A 26 -2.15 -21.37 -4.66
C LEU A 26 -3.08 -20.20 -5.00
N LYS A 27 -3.88 -20.32 -6.07
CA LYS A 27 -4.90 -19.33 -6.44
C LYS A 27 -5.94 -19.14 -5.33
N ASN A 28 -6.46 -20.24 -4.77
CA ASN A 28 -7.42 -20.17 -3.68
C ASN A 28 -6.80 -19.53 -2.42
N ASN A 29 -5.61 -19.98 -2.00
CA ASN A 29 -4.92 -19.42 -0.84
C ASN A 29 -4.59 -17.94 -1.02
N ASN A 30 -4.16 -17.53 -2.22
CA ASN A 30 -3.85 -16.13 -2.50
C ASN A 30 -5.11 -15.25 -2.54
N ARG A 31 -6.24 -15.81 -3.00
CA ARG A 31 -7.55 -15.15 -2.93
C ARG A 31 -7.98 -14.95 -1.47
N ASP A 32 -7.88 -15.97 -0.64
CA ASP A 32 -8.25 -15.87 0.78
C ASP A 32 -7.33 -14.90 1.53
N LEU A 33 -6.02 -14.95 1.27
CA LEU A 33 -5.04 -14.00 1.79
C LEU A 33 -5.38 -12.56 1.39
N SER A 34 -5.75 -12.34 0.13
CA SER A 34 -6.13 -11.02 -0.38
C SER A 34 -7.39 -10.48 0.29
N LEU A 35 -8.39 -11.33 0.53
CA LEU A 35 -9.63 -10.95 1.23
C LEU A 35 -9.37 -10.56 2.69
N VAL A 36 -8.54 -11.32 3.40
CA VAL A 36 -8.13 -10.99 4.78
C VAL A 36 -7.34 -9.69 4.81
N LYS A 37 -6.38 -9.52 3.89
CA LYS A 37 -5.58 -8.30 3.76
C LYS A 37 -6.46 -7.08 3.47
N MET A 38 -7.43 -7.19 2.56
CA MET A 38 -8.35 -6.11 2.22
C MET A 38 -9.18 -5.68 3.44
N LYS A 39 -9.71 -6.64 4.20
CA LYS A 39 -10.50 -6.37 5.41
C LYS A 39 -9.66 -5.69 6.50
N SER A 40 -8.43 -6.14 6.70
CA SER A 40 -7.48 -5.49 7.63
C SER A 40 -7.09 -4.08 7.17
N MET A 41 -6.76 -3.91 5.89
CA MET A 41 -6.42 -2.59 5.32
C MET A 41 -7.56 -1.58 5.44
N PHE A 42 -8.81 -2.02 5.32
CA PHE A 42 -9.96 -1.14 5.51
C PHE A 42 -10.08 -0.64 6.96
N ALA A 43 -9.93 -1.52 7.95
CA ALA A 43 -9.95 -1.14 9.36
C ALA A 43 -8.81 -0.16 9.69
N ILE A 44 -7.61 -0.44 9.16
CA ILE A 44 -6.44 0.44 9.29
C ILE A 44 -6.70 1.81 8.63
N GLY A 45 -7.30 1.84 7.44
CA GLY A 45 -7.67 3.06 6.74
C GLY A 45 -8.68 3.92 7.51
N PHE A 46 -9.65 3.27 8.17
CA PHE A 46 -10.60 3.97 9.05
C PHE A 46 -9.89 4.60 10.25
N ALA A 47 -9.02 3.86 10.92
CA ALA A 47 -8.23 4.39 12.04
C ALA A 47 -7.36 5.58 11.61
N PHE A 48 -6.68 5.48 10.46
CA PHE A 48 -5.86 6.59 9.95
C PHE A 48 -6.68 7.81 9.51
N THR A 49 -7.91 7.62 9.03
CA THR A 49 -8.83 8.74 8.72
C THR A 49 -9.26 9.45 9.99
N ALA A 50 -9.59 8.70 11.05
CA ALA A 50 -9.96 9.27 12.35
C ALA A 50 -8.79 10.06 12.97
N LEU A 51 -7.58 9.49 12.94
CA LEU A 51 -6.37 10.17 13.39
C LEU A 51 -6.08 11.44 12.58
N LEU A 52 -6.23 11.38 11.25
CA LEU A 52 -6.04 12.55 10.39
C LEU A 52 -7.00 13.68 10.77
N SER A 53 -8.28 13.36 11.00
CA SER A 53 -9.29 14.34 11.43
C SER A 53 -8.94 14.97 12.79
N MET A 54 -8.51 14.14 13.75
CA MET A 54 -8.08 14.60 15.07
C MET A 54 -6.85 15.52 14.98
N PHE A 55 -5.85 15.17 14.18
CA PHE A 55 -4.67 16.03 14.02
C PHE A 55 -4.96 17.29 13.22
N ASN A 56 -5.88 17.23 12.26
CA ASN A 56 -6.32 18.42 11.52
C ASN A 56 -6.89 19.47 12.48
N SER A 57 -7.73 19.09 13.46
CA SER A 57 -8.29 20.06 14.42
C SER A 57 -7.27 20.60 15.43
N ILE A 58 -6.25 19.83 15.81
CA ILE A 58 -5.25 20.24 16.82
C ILE A 58 -4.18 21.16 16.20
N PHE A 59 -3.79 20.89 14.96
CA PHE A 59 -2.68 21.54 14.26
C PHE A 59 -3.12 22.48 13.13
N ASP A 60 -4.42 22.82 13.07
CA ASP A 60 -4.92 23.78 12.08
C ASP A 60 -4.19 25.12 12.18
N GLY A 61 -3.75 25.66 11.04
CA GLY A 61 -3.03 26.94 10.99
C GLY A 61 -1.62 26.95 11.60
N LYS A 62 -1.10 25.81 12.10
CA LYS A 62 0.20 25.76 12.79
C LYS A 62 1.31 25.21 11.90
N ILE A 63 2.37 26.00 11.75
CA ILE A 63 3.61 25.59 11.08
C ILE A 63 4.32 24.58 11.98
N VAL A 64 4.56 23.37 11.46
CA VAL A 64 5.17 22.28 12.25
C VAL A 64 6.64 22.06 11.90
N ALA A 65 7.00 22.26 10.64
CA ALA A 65 8.39 22.15 10.20
C ALA A 65 8.65 23.06 8.99
N ARG A 66 9.93 23.36 8.80
CA ARG A 66 10.45 24.05 7.63
C ARG A 66 11.32 23.08 6.83
N LEU A 67 10.98 22.89 5.57
CA LEU A 67 11.70 22.03 4.66
C LEU A 67 12.94 22.77 4.13
N PRO A 68 14.07 22.07 3.92
CA PRO A 68 15.27 22.67 3.34
C PRO A 68 15.15 22.92 1.83
N PHE A 69 13.99 22.63 1.24
CA PHE A 69 13.66 22.84 -0.17
C PHE A 69 12.19 23.26 -0.29
N VAL A 70 11.85 23.93 -1.39
CA VAL A 70 10.45 24.19 -1.76
C VAL A 70 9.88 22.95 -2.45
N PRO A 71 8.78 22.34 -1.96
CA PRO A 71 8.15 21.20 -2.61
C PRO A 71 7.77 21.50 -4.06
N ILE A 72 7.73 20.47 -4.91
CA ILE A 72 7.34 20.60 -6.32
C ILE A 72 5.89 21.10 -6.39
N ALA A 73 5.54 21.96 -7.36
CA ALA A 73 4.23 22.62 -7.45
C ALA A 73 3.00 21.70 -7.27
N TRP A 74 3.08 20.46 -7.74
CA TRP A 74 2.00 19.47 -7.61
C TRP A 74 1.72 19.02 -6.17
N ILE A 75 2.72 19.08 -5.28
CA ILE A 75 2.59 18.69 -3.87
C ILE A 75 2.57 19.90 -2.92
N GLN A 76 2.82 21.12 -3.41
CA GLN A 76 2.77 22.35 -2.62
C GLN A 76 1.42 22.58 -1.95
N GLY A 77 0.32 22.29 -2.66
CA GLY A 77 -1.03 22.40 -2.11
C GLY A 77 -1.30 21.44 -0.96
N LEU A 78 -0.57 20.32 -0.88
CA LEU A 78 -0.65 19.38 0.24
C LEU A 78 0.32 19.75 1.36
N SER A 79 1.54 20.20 1.03
CA SER A 79 2.53 20.61 2.04
C SER A 79 2.06 21.83 2.83
N HIS A 80 1.53 22.85 2.15
CA HIS A 80 1.12 24.11 2.73
C HIS A 80 -0.39 24.17 3.08
N ARG A 81 -1.08 23.03 3.05
CA ARG A 81 -2.52 22.96 3.33
C ARG A 81 -2.83 23.51 4.72
N ASN A 82 -3.83 24.39 4.81
CA ASN A 82 -4.30 25.00 6.04
C ASN A 82 -3.25 25.86 6.78
N LEU A 83 -2.13 26.23 6.15
CA LEU A 83 -1.17 27.17 6.72
C LEU A 83 -1.43 28.61 6.24
N PRO A 84 -1.25 29.61 7.13
CA PRO A 84 -1.27 31.01 6.73
C PRO A 84 0.09 31.43 6.14
N GLY A 85 0.07 32.26 5.10
CA GLY A 85 1.27 32.82 4.47
C GLY A 85 1.58 32.23 3.09
N ASP A 86 2.69 32.71 2.52
CA ASP A 86 3.13 32.34 1.16
C ASP A 86 4.54 31.69 1.16
N ASP A 87 5.08 31.34 2.34
CA ASP A 87 6.35 30.60 2.43
C ASP A 87 6.13 29.10 2.25
N TYR A 88 6.22 28.63 1.00
CA TYR A 88 6.09 27.21 0.66
C TYR A 88 7.20 26.31 1.21
N THR A 89 8.22 26.83 1.90
CA THR A 89 9.16 26.01 2.68
C THR A 89 8.52 25.50 3.98
N GLU A 90 7.45 26.13 4.45
CA GLU A 90 6.72 25.70 5.64
C GLU A 90 5.72 24.60 5.30
N CYS A 91 5.68 23.55 6.13
CA CYS A 91 4.76 22.43 5.94
C CYS A 91 3.86 22.15 7.15
N SER A 92 2.62 21.77 6.84
CA SER A 92 1.61 21.37 7.80
C SER A 92 1.91 19.98 8.37
N PHE A 93 1.33 19.67 9.53
CA PHE A 93 1.40 18.33 10.11
C PHE A 93 0.86 17.25 9.16
N ILE A 94 -0.17 17.57 8.39
CA ILE A 94 -0.86 16.65 7.46
C ILE A 94 0.11 16.10 6.43
N PHE A 95 1.01 16.94 5.92
CA PHE A 95 2.01 16.55 4.94
C PHE A 95 2.98 15.50 5.51
N LEU A 96 3.55 15.77 6.69
CA LEU A 96 4.44 14.84 7.37
C LEU A 96 3.71 13.54 7.73
N TYR A 97 2.47 13.62 8.19
CA TYR A 97 1.65 12.47 8.50
C TYR A 97 1.47 11.56 7.26
N ILE A 98 1.08 12.12 6.11
CA ILE A 98 0.89 11.35 4.87
C ILE A 98 2.22 10.75 4.39
N LEU A 99 3.30 11.54 4.38
CA LEU A 99 4.63 11.07 3.99
C LEU A 99 5.09 9.89 4.85
N CYS A 100 5.07 10.04 6.17
CA CYS A 100 5.45 8.97 7.09
C CYS A 100 4.55 7.75 6.93
N THR A 101 3.24 7.96 6.77
CA THR A 101 2.27 6.88 6.62
C THR A 101 2.47 6.05 5.35
N MET A 102 2.94 6.67 4.26
CA MET A 102 3.23 5.97 3.00
C MET A 102 4.63 5.37 2.97
N SER A 103 5.63 6.07 3.50
CA SER A 103 7.03 5.62 3.50
C SER A 103 7.29 4.48 4.49
N ILE A 104 6.65 4.50 5.66
CA ILE A 104 6.87 3.48 6.71
C ILE A 104 6.07 2.20 6.42
N ARG A 105 4.98 2.30 5.65
CA ARG A 105 4.07 1.18 5.39
C ARG A 105 4.45 0.30 4.19
N GLN A 106 5.30 0.80 3.27
CA GLN A 106 5.78 0.01 2.12
C GLN A 106 6.38 -1.32 2.57
#